data_AF-A0A2V6G695-F1
#
_entry.id   AF-A0A2V6G695-F1
#
_cell.length_a   1.000
_cell.length_b   1.000
_cell.length_c   1.000
_cell.angle_alpha   90.00
_cell.angle_beta   90.00
_cell.angle_gamma   90.00
#
_symmetry.space_group_name_H-M   'P 1'
#
loop_
_entity.id
_entity.type
_entity.pdbx_description
1 polymer ?
#
loop_
_entity_poly.entity_id
_entity_poly.type
_entity_poly.pdbx_seq_one_letter_code
_entity_poly.pdbx_strand_id
1 'polypeptide(L)'
;MIGSSHGSTRGCALLKQEAESAEFSLLPGTHSNISVEAKNGRKTVQPDLIVKTKSVYCVVEAKGLRRSSFQHRQLAREFRLAHTAEDKIPQQTPLLLLVLTRPPLVLIQGKGRQSLETAIMAGLREEISPEEMSGWQEKIRETVTWITWSDIDRIVQRNFNAMNIADRSVQASIKRLVQSISEFH
;
A
#
# COMPACT_ATOMS: atom_id res chain seq x y z
N MET A 1 -3.50 11.07 6.23
CA MET A 1 -3.31 10.25 5.02
C MET A 1 -4.22 9.03 5.03
N ILE A 2 -4.02 8.08 5.96
CA ILE A 2 -4.77 6.81 6.03
C ILE A 2 -6.30 6.99 6.24
N GLY A 3 -6.76 8.07 6.89
CA GLY A 3 -8.19 8.33 7.08
C GLY A 3 -8.95 8.82 5.84
N SER A 4 -8.30 8.95 4.69
CA SER A 4 -8.92 9.33 3.41
C SER A 4 -8.71 8.28 2.33
N SER A 5 -8.20 7.10 2.70
CA SER A 5 -8.12 5.98 1.79
C SER A 5 -9.50 5.35 1.58
N HIS A 6 -9.62 4.64 0.46
CA HIS A 6 -10.81 3.92 0.05
C HIS A 6 -10.57 2.42 0.21
N GLY A 7 -11.59 1.63 0.56
CA GLY A 7 -11.46 0.18 0.80
C GLY A 7 -11.50 -0.17 2.29
N SER A 8 -10.58 -1.01 2.76
CA SER A 8 -10.51 -1.47 4.16
C SER A 8 -10.61 -0.32 5.17
N THR A 9 -11.74 -0.21 5.88
CA THR A 9 -11.94 0.83 6.90
C THR A 9 -11.28 0.45 8.23
N ARG A 10 -11.38 -0.81 8.63
CA ARG A 10 -10.83 -1.32 9.90
C ARG A 10 -9.31 -1.23 9.95
N GLY A 11 -8.60 -1.76 8.94
CA GLY A 11 -7.13 -1.74 8.91
C GLY A 11 -6.60 -0.29 8.92
N CYS A 12 -7.24 0.59 8.16
CA CYS A 12 -6.91 2.01 8.14
C CYS A 12 -7.16 2.72 9.48
N ALA A 13 -8.26 2.39 10.17
CA ALA A 13 -8.56 2.96 11.49
C ALA A 13 -7.52 2.54 12.53
N LEU A 14 -7.14 1.27 12.56
CA LEU A 14 -6.10 0.75 13.47
C LEU A 14 -4.74 1.39 13.18
N LEU A 15 -4.32 1.42 11.91
CA LEU A 15 -3.04 2.02 11.52
C LEU A 15 -2.99 3.50 11.86
N LYS A 16 -4.11 4.23 11.72
CA LYS A 16 -4.22 5.64 12.12
C LYS A 16 -4.08 5.83 13.63
N GLN A 17 -4.70 4.96 14.44
CA GLN A 17 -4.64 5.05 15.91
C GLN A 17 -3.22 4.76 16.44
N GLU A 18 -2.45 3.97 15.71
CA GLU A 18 -1.14 3.48 16.14
C GLU A 18 0.03 4.11 15.37
N ALA A 19 -0.24 5.15 14.56
CA ALA A 19 0.71 5.74 13.63
C ALA A 19 2.01 6.24 14.31
N GLU A 20 1.90 6.78 15.53
CA GLU A 20 3.05 7.29 16.31
C GLU A 20 4.00 6.17 16.77
N SER A 21 3.50 4.93 16.85
CA SER A 21 4.29 3.74 17.23
C SER A 21 4.65 2.88 16.03
N ALA A 22 4.42 3.36 14.82
CA ALA A 22 4.63 2.57 13.61
C ALA A 22 6.12 2.42 13.29
N GLU A 23 6.53 1.19 12.98
CA GLU A 23 7.84 0.86 12.45
C GLU A 23 7.77 0.84 10.92
N PHE A 24 8.73 1.50 10.28
CA PHE A 24 8.79 1.63 8.82
C PHE A 24 10.01 0.90 8.29
N SER A 25 9.81 0.05 7.27
CA SER A 25 10.90 -0.59 6.54
C SER A 25 10.79 -0.21 5.06
N LEU A 26 11.65 0.70 4.61
CA LEU A 26 11.70 1.19 3.23
C LEU A 26 12.51 0.22 2.36
N LEU A 27 11.95 -0.16 1.21
CA LEU A 27 12.55 -1.12 0.26
C LEU A 27 13.11 -2.39 0.94
N PRO A 28 12.32 -3.09 1.77
CA PRO A 28 12.82 -4.11 2.68
C PRO A 28 13.36 -5.37 1.98
N GLY A 29 13.14 -5.52 0.67
CA GLY A 29 13.71 -6.59 -0.17
C GLY A 29 15.10 -6.32 -0.76
N THR A 30 15.69 -5.14 -0.56
CA THR A 30 16.97 -4.76 -1.21
C THR A 30 18.16 -5.57 -0.67
N HIS A 31 18.09 -5.99 0.59
CA HIS A 31 19.14 -6.76 1.27
C HIS A 31 18.63 -8.05 1.94
N SER A 32 17.32 -8.34 1.83
CA SER A 32 16.69 -9.54 2.39
C SER A 32 15.72 -10.15 1.38
N ASN A 33 15.69 -11.49 1.29
CA ASN A 33 14.79 -12.20 0.38
C ASN A 33 13.39 -12.33 1.01
N ILE A 34 12.62 -11.24 1.02
CA ILE A 34 11.19 -11.35 1.32
C ILE A 34 10.54 -12.15 0.19
N SER A 35 9.87 -13.25 0.52
CA SER A 35 9.30 -14.14 -0.48
C SER A 35 7.93 -14.64 -0.08
N VAL A 36 7.14 -14.99 -1.09
CA VAL A 36 5.85 -15.68 -0.95
C VAL A 36 5.94 -17.03 -1.65
N GLU A 37 5.38 -18.07 -1.03
CA GLU A 37 5.24 -19.38 -1.67
C GLU A 37 4.37 -19.24 -2.91
N ALA A 38 4.73 -19.80 -4.05
CA ALA A 38 3.84 -19.83 -5.22
C ALA A 38 3.83 -21.24 -5.81
N LYS A 39 2.87 -21.49 -6.71
CA LYS A 39 2.71 -22.79 -7.40
C LYS A 39 4.03 -23.33 -8.00
N ASN A 40 4.91 -22.43 -8.46
CA ASN A 40 6.21 -22.76 -9.05
C ASN A 40 7.38 -22.35 -8.14
N GLY A 41 7.24 -22.61 -6.83
CA GLY A 41 8.22 -22.30 -5.78
C GLY A 41 8.16 -20.85 -5.28
N ARG A 42 9.02 -20.53 -4.32
CA ARG A 42 9.15 -19.20 -3.71
C ARG A 42 9.39 -18.11 -4.75
N LYS A 43 8.69 -16.98 -4.60
CA LYS A 43 8.89 -15.77 -5.40
C LYS A 43 9.28 -14.61 -4.50
N THR A 44 10.39 -13.96 -4.84
CA THR A 44 10.79 -12.72 -4.17
C THR A 44 9.77 -11.62 -4.44
N VAL A 45 9.44 -10.89 -3.38
CA VAL A 45 8.54 -9.72 -3.40
C VAL A 45 9.28 -8.57 -2.73
N GLN A 46 9.31 -7.43 -3.39
CA GLN A 46 9.96 -6.23 -2.87
C GLN A 46 8.94 -5.09 -2.90
N PRO A 47 8.15 -4.90 -1.83
CA PRO A 47 7.28 -3.74 -1.74
C PRO A 47 8.09 -2.46 -1.55
N ASP A 48 7.49 -1.32 -1.86
CA ASP A 48 8.12 -0.02 -1.63
C ASP A 48 8.32 0.27 -0.13
N LEU A 49 7.34 -0.12 0.70
CA LEU A 49 7.36 0.12 2.14
C LEU A 49 6.56 -0.97 2.88
N ILE A 50 7.07 -1.39 4.04
CA ILE A 50 6.30 -2.13 5.04
C ILE A 50 6.12 -1.23 6.27
N VAL A 51 4.89 -1.16 6.78
CA VAL A 51 4.56 -0.46 8.02
C VAL A 51 4.00 -1.46 9.01
N LYS A 52 4.62 -1.56 10.19
CA LYS A 52 4.17 -2.45 11.26
C LYS A 52 3.75 -1.65 12.46
N THR A 53 2.65 -2.06 13.07
CA THR A 53 2.23 -1.60 14.39
C THR A 53 1.87 -2.82 15.24
N LYS A 54 1.48 -2.64 16.50
CA LYS A 54 0.99 -3.78 17.31
C LYS A 54 -0.22 -4.49 16.68
N SER A 55 -1.07 -3.76 15.94
CA SER A 55 -2.32 -4.30 15.38
C SER A 55 -2.34 -4.47 13.86
N VAL A 56 -1.38 -3.91 13.12
CA VAL A 56 -1.41 -3.89 11.65
C VAL A 56 -0.06 -4.31 11.06
N TYR A 57 -0.13 -5.14 10.02
CA TYR A 57 0.96 -5.38 9.09
C TYR A 57 0.56 -4.86 7.72
N CYS A 58 1.15 -3.74 7.32
CA CYS A 58 0.78 -3.02 6.12
C CYS A 58 1.88 -3.14 5.08
N VAL A 59 1.55 -3.70 3.93
CA VAL A 59 2.36 -3.64 2.72
C VAL A 59 1.91 -2.42 1.92
N VAL A 60 2.85 -1.56 1.56
CA VAL A 60 2.60 -0.35 0.78
C VAL A 60 3.29 -0.47 -0.57
N GLU A 61 2.52 -0.25 -1.63
CA GLU A 61 3.03 -0.17 -3.01
C GLU A 61 2.58 1.16 -3.62
N ALA A 62 3.55 1.92 -4.12
CA ALA A 62 3.35 3.24 -4.67
C ALA A 62 3.68 3.26 -6.17
N LYS A 63 2.67 3.54 -6.99
CA LYS A 63 2.92 3.79 -8.41
C LYS A 63 3.25 5.26 -8.64
N GLY A 64 4.46 5.48 -9.16
CA GLY A 64 4.92 6.80 -9.54
C GLY A 64 4.00 7.48 -10.57
N LEU A 65 4.11 8.80 -10.65
CA LEU A 65 3.19 9.68 -11.39
C LEU A 65 3.29 9.59 -12.91
N ARG A 66 4.35 8.98 -13.43
CA ARG A 66 4.46 8.64 -14.86
C ARG A 66 3.55 7.46 -15.22
N ARG A 67 3.26 7.29 -16.51
CA ARG A 67 2.54 6.11 -17.02
C ARG A 67 3.28 4.84 -16.59
N SER A 68 2.79 4.21 -15.54
CA SER A 68 3.31 2.98 -14.97
C SER A 68 2.19 1.94 -14.94
N SER A 69 2.57 0.69 -15.12
CA SER A 69 1.67 -0.45 -15.00
C SER A 69 2.18 -1.38 -13.91
N PHE A 70 1.28 -2.01 -13.17
CA PHE A 70 1.65 -3.15 -12.35
C PHE A 70 2.07 -4.31 -13.27
N GLN A 71 3.09 -5.05 -12.86
CA GLN A 71 3.36 -6.34 -13.49
C GLN A 71 2.20 -7.28 -13.19
N HIS A 72 1.91 -8.20 -14.12
CA HIS A 72 0.72 -9.05 -14.10
C HIS A 72 0.42 -9.73 -12.74
N ARG A 73 1.44 -10.24 -12.05
CA ARG A 73 1.32 -10.94 -10.76
C ARG A 73 1.72 -10.11 -9.54
N GLN A 74 2.14 -8.85 -9.75
CA GLN A 74 2.69 -8.02 -8.68
C GLN A 74 1.68 -7.82 -7.55
N LEU A 75 0.48 -7.34 -7.86
CA LEU A 75 -0.56 -7.07 -6.88
C LEU A 75 -0.97 -8.32 -6.09
N ALA A 76 -1.04 -9.48 -6.74
CA ALA A 76 -1.35 -10.73 -6.06
C ALA A 76 -0.27 -11.15 -5.06
N ARG A 77 1.01 -10.92 -5.39
CA ARG A 77 2.14 -11.24 -4.52
C ARG A 77 2.24 -10.29 -3.33
N GLU A 78 2.05 -9.00 -3.54
CA GLU A 78 2.01 -8.00 -2.44
C GLU A 78 0.83 -8.24 -1.50
N PHE A 79 -0.34 -8.54 -2.07
CA PHE A 79 -1.52 -8.91 -1.29
C PHE A 79 -1.27 -10.16 -0.44
N ARG A 80 -0.67 -11.21 -1.02
CA ARG A 80 -0.31 -12.41 -0.26
C ARG A 80 0.75 -12.14 0.78
N LEU A 81 1.76 -11.33 0.46
CA LEU A 81 2.78 -10.92 1.42
C LEU A 81 2.14 -10.30 2.66
N ALA A 82 1.18 -9.38 2.50
CA ALA A 82 0.48 -8.78 3.63
C ALA A 82 -0.20 -9.82 4.56
N HIS A 83 -0.62 -10.96 4.01
CA HIS A 83 -1.32 -12.01 4.75
C HIS A 83 -0.41 -13.10 5.31
N THR A 84 0.67 -13.42 4.61
CA THR A 84 1.49 -14.62 4.87
C THR A 84 2.93 -14.32 5.21
N ALA A 85 3.32 -13.05 5.39
CA ALA A 85 4.68 -12.71 5.78
C ALA A 85 5.07 -13.41 7.10
N GLU A 86 6.27 -13.99 7.11
CA GLU A 86 6.77 -14.76 8.27
C GLU A 86 6.96 -13.89 9.51
N ASP A 87 7.27 -12.62 9.31
CA ASP A 87 7.47 -11.62 10.36
C ASP A 87 6.18 -10.89 10.76
N LYS A 88 5.02 -11.35 10.26
CA LYS A 88 3.70 -10.90 10.68
C LYS A 88 3.29 -11.63 11.95
N ILE A 89 2.98 -10.87 12.99
CA ILE A 89 2.45 -11.41 14.24
C ILE A 89 1.00 -11.92 14.00
N PRO A 90 0.58 -13.06 14.58
CA PRO A 90 -0.74 -13.63 14.33
C PRO A 90 -1.92 -12.67 14.54
N GLN A 91 -1.84 -11.79 15.54
CA GLN A 91 -2.89 -10.81 15.87
C GLN A 91 -2.91 -9.57 14.96
N GLN A 92 -1.88 -9.36 14.13
CA GLN A 92 -1.85 -8.22 13.21
C GLN A 92 -2.84 -8.42 12.07
N THR A 93 -3.65 -7.38 11.85
CA THR A 93 -4.55 -7.25 10.70
C THR A 93 -3.69 -7.01 9.44
N PRO A 94 -3.82 -7.84 8.40
CA PRO A 94 -3.14 -7.62 7.14
C PRO A 94 -3.77 -6.43 6.41
N LEU A 95 -2.94 -5.60 5.79
CA LEU A 95 -3.38 -4.46 4.99
C LEU A 95 -2.48 -4.31 3.77
N LEU A 96 -3.07 -4.19 2.59
CA LEU A 96 -2.38 -3.74 1.37
C LEU A 96 -2.84 -2.31 1.06
N LEU A 97 -1.93 -1.34 1.18
CA LEU A 97 -2.18 0.06 0.86
C LEU A 97 -1.53 0.44 -0.46
N LEU A 98 -2.34 0.77 -1.45
CA LEU A 98 -1.87 1.22 -2.76
C LEU A 98 -1.88 2.74 -2.87
N VAL A 99 -0.75 3.34 -3.24
CA VAL A 99 -0.68 4.76 -3.62
C VAL A 99 -0.73 4.85 -5.13
N LEU A 100 -1.85 5.38 -5.65
CA LEU A 100 -2.18 5.37 -7.06
C LEU A 100 -2.11 6.77 -7.67
N THR A 101 -1.90 6.82 -8.99
CA THR A 101 -1.98 8.08 -9.73
C THR A 101 -3.42 8.51 -10.02
N ARG A 102 -4.34 7.56 -10.16
CA ARG A 102 -5.75 7.80 -10.51
C ARG A 102 -6.66 6.74 -9.86
N PRO A 103 -7.92 7.07 -9.52
CA PRO A 103 -8.91 6.11 -9.02
C PRO A 103 -9.23 4.98 -10.03
N PRO A 104 -9.86 3.89 -9.56
CA PRO A 104 -9.22 2.65 -9.12
C PRO A 104 -8.93 1.67 -10.26
N LEU A 105 -9.12 2.09 -11.52
CA LEU A 105 -8.76 1.25 -12.66
C LEU A 105 -7.24 1.29 -12.86
N VAL A 106 -6.58 0.29 -12.31
CA VAL A 106 -5.14 0.11 -12.40
C VAL A 106 -4.77 -0.51 -13.75
N LEU A 107 -3.66 -0.05 -14.32
CA LEU A 107 -3.13 -0.60 -15.56
C LEU A 107 -2.27 -1.82 -15.23
N ILE A 108 -2.67 -2.98 -15.75
CA ILE A 108 -1.95 -4.25 -15.62
C ILE A 108 -1.26 -4.57 -16.96
N GLN A 109 0.04 -4.87 -16.89
CA GLN A 109 0.83 -5.17 -18.08
C GLN A 109 0.22 -6.34 -18.87
N GLY A 110 -0.07 -6.11 -20.17
CA GLY A 110 -0.65 -7.11 -21.07
C GLY A 110 -2.13 -7.44 -20.81
N LYS A 111 -2.80 -6.81 -19.83
CA LYS A 111 -4.22 -7.06 -19.50
C LYS A 111 -5.09 -5.80 -19.53
N GLY A 112 -4.49 -4.61 -19.65
CA GLY A 112 -5.21 -3.35 -19.73
C GLY A 112 -5.68 -2.85 -18.37
N ARG A 113 -6.73 -2.02 -18.34
CA ARG A 113 -7.27 -1.44 -17.11
C ARG A 113 -8.23 -2.40 -16.42
N GLN A 114 -8.01 -2.66 -15.14
CA GLN A 114 -8.84 -3.56 -14.33
C GLN A 114 -9.11 -2.95 -12.95
N SER A 115 -10.18 -3.41 -12.29
CA SER A 115 -10.36 -3.13 -10.88
C SER A 115 -9.29 -3.85 -10.05
N LEU A 116 -9.00 -3.36 -8.85
CA LEU A 116 -8.06 -4.00 -7.93
C LEU A 116 -8.46 -5.44 -7.61
N GLU A 117 -9.75 -5.69 -7.33
CA GLU A 117 -10.26 -7.03 -7.04
C GLU A 117 -10.04 -7.98 -8.22
N THR A 118 -10.35 -7.55 -9.44
CA THR A 118 -10.13 -8.36 -10.64
C THR A 118 -8.65 -8.63 -10.88
N ALA A 119 -7.78 -7.62 -10.74
CA ALA A 119 -6.35 -7.75 -10.97
C ALA A 119 -5.69 -8.71 -9.95
N ILE A 120 -6.02 -8.55 -8.67
CA ILE A 120 -5.50 -9.41 -7.59
C ILE A 120 -6.00 -10.84 -7.79
N MET A 121 -7.31 -11.05 -8.02
CA MET A 121 -7.87 -12.38 -8.23
C MET A 121 -7.29 -13.08 -9.47
N ALA A 122 -7.04 -12.35 -10.56
CA ALA A 122 -6.42 -12.90 -11.75
C ALA A 122 -4.98 -13.37 -11.45
N GLY A 123 -4.19 -12.58 -10.74
CA GLY A 123 -2.84 -12.96 -10.34
C GLY A 123 -2.83 -14.13 -9.34
N LEU A 124 -3.76 -14.17 -8.38
CA LEU A 124 -3.89 -15.27 -7.42
C LEU A 124 -4.15 -16.60 -8.12
N ARG A 125 -5.08 -16.66 -9.08
CA ARG A 125 -5.39 -17.89 -9.83
C ARG A 125 -4.18 -18.50 -10.55
N GLU A 126 -3.16 -17.70 -10.85
CA GLU A 126 -1.92 -18.16 -11.48
C GLU A 126 -0.81 -18.49 -10.48
N GLU A 127 -0.93 -18.06 -9.22
CA GLU A 127 0.13 -18.17 -8.20
C GLU A 127 -0.20 -19.18 -7.10
N ILE A 128 -1.47 -19.53 -6.88
CA ILE A 128 -1.91 -20.48 -5.85
C ILE A 128 -2.77 -21.60 -6.43
N SER A 129 -2.99 -22.68 -5.66
CA SER A 129 -3.82 -23.80 -6.10
C SER A 129 -5.32 -23.47 -6.02
N PRO A 130 -6.19 -24.14 -6.81
CA PRO A 130 -7.65 -23.93 -6.74
C PRO A 130 -8.24 -24.17 -5.35
N GLU A 131 -7.66 -25.07 -4.57
CA GLU A 131 -8.09 -25.40 -3.20
C GLU A 131 -7.81 -24.25 -2.23
N GLU A 132 -6.69 -23.55 -2.44
CA GLU A 132 -6.30 -22.38 -1.66
C GLU A 132 -7.10 -21.12 -2.04
N MET A 133 -7.86 -21.13 -3.15
CA MET A 133 -8.57 -19.94 -3.65
C MET A 133 -9.74 -19.48 -2.77
N SER A 134 -10.27 -20.36 -1.92
CA SER A 134 -11.46 -20.07 -1.11
C SER A 134 -11.23 -18.90 -0.14
N GLY A 135 -12.19 -17.97 -0.09
CA GLY A 135 -12.19 -16.83 0.83
C GLY A 135 -11.26 -15.66 0.48
N TRP A 136 -10.42 -15.74 -0.56
CA TRP A 136 -9.54 -14.62 -0.93
C TRP A 136 -10.30 -13.40 -1.45
N GLN A 137 -11.42 -13.60 -2.13
CA GLN A 137 -12.23 -12.49 -2.61
C GLN A 137 -12.73 -11.60 -1.47
N GLU A 138 -13.16 -12.21 -0.37
CA GLU A 138 -13.60 -11.47 0.82
C GLU A 138 -12.42 -10.75 1.49
N LYS A 139 -11.30 -11.46 1.67
CA LYS A 139 -10.06 -10.86 2.19
C LYS A 139 -9.63 -9.64 1.39
N ILE A 140 -9.73 -9.66 0.05
CA ILE A 140 -9.40 -8.50 -0.79
C ILE A 140 -10.25 -7.29 -0.38
N ARG A 141 -11.56 -7.47 -0.24
CA ARG A 141 -12.47 -6.37 0.12
C ARG A 141 -12.18 -5.83 1.52
N GLU A 142 -11.82 -6.71 2.44
CA GLU A 142 -11.57 -6.37 3.84
C GLU A 142 -10.19 -5.75 4.10
N THR A 143 -9.20 -6.00 3.24
CA THR A 143 -7.78 -5.72 3.56
C THR A 143 -7.04 -4.93 2.48
N VAL A 144 -7.66 -4.68 1.32
CA VAL A 144 -7.08 -3.80 0.31
C VAL A 144 -7.63 -2.40 0.48
N THR A 145 -6.73 -1.43 0.45
CA THR A 145 -7.06 -0.02 0.51
C THR A 145 -6.21 0.76 -0.50
N TRP A 146 -6.72 1.88 -0.97
CA TRP A 146 -5.98 2.75 -1.89
C TRP A 146 -6.20 4.22 -1.57
N ILE A 147 -5.19 5.01 -1.93
CA ILE A 147 -5.22 6.47 -1.87
C ILE A 147 -4.55 7.00 -3.14
N THR A 148 -4.90 8.20 -3.59
CA THR A 148 -4.19 8.82 -4.72
C THR A 148 -3.14 9.83 -4.26
N TRP A 149 -2.15 10.10 -5.12
CA TRP A 149 -1.24 11.23 -4.91
C TRP A 149 -1.98 12.56 -4.73
N SER A 150 -3.06 12.79 -5.48
CA SER A 150 -3.93 13.97 -5.29
C SER A 150 -4.62 14.01 -3.92
N ASP A 151 -4.97 12.86 -3.35
CA ASP A 151 -5.53 12.82 -1.98
C ASP A 151 -4.45 13.14 -0.95
N ILE A 152 -3.24 12.59 -1.13
CA ILE A 152 -2.10 12.86 -0.24
C ILE A 152 -1.78 14.35 -0.26
N ASP A 153 -1.60 14.96 -1.44
CA ASP A 153 -1.32 16.38 -1.61
C ASP A 153 -2.38 17.25 -0.92
N ARG A 154 -3.67 17.00 -1.21
CA ARG A 154 -4.79 17.70 -0.57
C ARG A 154 -4.75 17.62 0.96
N ILE A 155 -4.44 16.46 1.52
CA ILE A 155 -4.37 16.27 2.99
C ILE A 155 -3.18 17.02 3.57
N VAL A 156 -2.02 16.94 2.92
CA VAL A 156 -0.80 17.61 3.35
C VAL A 156 -1.00 19.12 3.33
N GLN A 157 -1.54 19.67 2.23
CA GLN A 157 -1.85 21.10 2.10
C GLN A 157 -2.85 21.57 3.16
N ARG A 158 -3.94 20.81 3.38
CA ARG A 158 -4.93 21.14 4.41
C ARG A 158 -4.29 21.17 5.80
N ASN A 159 -3.48 20.18 6.15
CA ASN A 159 -2.83 20.12 7.45
C ASN A 159 -1.82 21.26 7.62
N PHE A 160 -1.01 21.55 6.61
CA PHE A 160 -0.08 22.67 6.63
C PHE A 160 -0.78 24.01 6.86
N ASN A 161 -1.90 24.26 6.15
CA ASN A 161 -2.68 25.49 6.29
C ASN A 161 -3.36 25.63 7.66
N ALA A 162 -3.58 24.52 8.39
CA ALA A 162 -4.16 24.52 9.73
C ALA A 162 -3.11 24.64 10.86
N MET A 163 -1.81 24.50 10.55
CA MET A 163 -0.76 24.59 11.56
C MET A 163 -0.50 26.05 11.93
N ASN A 164 -0.46 26.33 13.25
CA ASN A 164 0.04 27.59 13.77
C ASN A 164 1.53 27.43 14.11
N ILE A 165 2.41 27.91 13.24
CA ILE A 165 3.87 27.81 13.41
C ILE A 165 4.40 29.22 13.68
N ALA A 166 4.79 29.48 14.92
CA ALA A 166 5.29 30.79 15.34
C ALA A 166 6.66 31.14 14.73
N ASP A 167 7.52 30.13 14.55
CA ASP A 167 8.86 30.31 13.99
C ASP A 167 8.84 30.31 12.45
N ARG A 168 9.23 31.44 11.86
CA ARG A 168 9.25 31.62 10.39
C ARG A 168 10.24 30.70 9.66
N SER A 169 11.36 30.35 10.29
CA SER A 169 12.36 29.45 9.72
C SER A 169 11.83 28.01 9.67
N VAL A 170 11.17 27.58 10.74
CA VAL A 170 10.48 26.29 10.79
C VAL A 170 9.35 26.25 9.77
N GLN A 171 8.53 27.30 9.70
CA GLN A 171 7.44 27.40 8.74
C GLN A 171 7.95 27.34 7.29
N ALA A 172 9.02 28.06 6.96
CA ALA A 172 9.63 28.02 5.63
C ALA A 172 10.23 26.65 5.28
N SER A 173 10.75 25.93 6.27
CA SER A 173 11.29 24.58 6.08
C SER A 173 10.18 23.56 5.83
N ILE A 174 9.09 23.61 6.60
CA ILE A 174 7.91 22.77 6.38
C ILE A 174 7.26 23.10 5.04
N LYS A 175 7.15 24.39 4.69
CA LYS A 175 6.59 24.82 3.39
C LYS A 175 7.35 24.20 2.21
N ARG A 176 8.69 24.17 2.26
CA ARG A 176 9.52 23.53 1.21
C ARG A 176 9.25 22.04 1.10
N LEU A 177 9.11 21.33 2.22
CA LEU A 177 8.77 19.89 2.23
C LEU A 177 7.36 19.64 1.67
N VAL A 178 6.40 20.49 2.01
CA VAL A 178 5.04 20.40 1.47
C VAL A 178 5.05 20.65 -0.04
N GLN A 179 5.79 21.66 -0.51
CA GLN A 179 5.93 21.96 -1.93
C GLN A 179 6.62 20.84 -2.71
N SER A 180 7.62 20.17 -2.13
CA SER A 180 8.28 19.05 -2.80
C SER A 180 7.37 17.84 -3.02
N ILE A 181 6.28 17.71 -2.26
CA ILE A 181 5.25 16.68 -2.50
C ILE A 181 4.38 17.10 -3.70
N SER A 182 4.02 18.39 -3.77
CA SER A 182 3.21 18.97 -4.86
C SER A 182 3.96 19.10 -6.19
N GLU A 183 5.30 19.21 -6.19
CA GLU A 183 6.12 19.31 -7.42
C GLU A 183 6.19 18.02 -8.25
N PHE A 184 5.62 16.93 -7.75
CA PHE A 184 5.43 15.71 -8.55
C PHE A 184 4.12 15.74 -9.39
N HIS A 185 3.30 16.80 -9.30
CA HIS A 185 2.02 16.97 -10.00
C HIS A 185 2.14 17.66 -11.37
#